data_AF-A0A800FAX0-F1
#
_entry.id   AF-A0A800FAX0-F1
#
_cell.length_a   1.000
_cell.length_b   1.000
_cell.length_c   1.000
_cell.angle_alpha   90.00
_cell.angle_beta   90.00
_cell.angle_gamma   90.00
#
_symmetry.space_group_name_H-M   'P 1'
#
loop_
_entity.id
_entity.type
_entity.pdbx_description
1 polymer ?
#
loop_
_entity_poly.entity_id
_entity_poly.type
_entity_poly.pdbx_seq_one_letter_code
_entity_poly.pdbx_strand_id
1 'polypeptide(L)'
;MSRRQADSVRAVTALLAMLRRREECLRLDFGVYSLVRALCLHATRRQQEAAGIAVTAEAALTSSGNPDADYLDDLLVQDMAAYHAWAEHAADATRWLRRSFELSPTGVDTKLLQSELFDAVRDDPDFASAVIETREQAISRIQAERARLRG
;
A
#
# COMPACT_ATOMS: atom_id res chain seq x y z
N MET A 1 -7.44 -19.46 -10.72
CA MET A 1 -7.38 -18.06 -10.23
C MET A 1 -8.21 -17.98 -8.96
N SER A 2 -7.65 -17.56 -7.82
CA SER A 2 -8.38 -17.51 -6.54
C SER A 2 -9.33 -16.31 -6.47
N ARG A 3 -10.46 -16.39 -5.75
CA ARG A 3 -11.43 -15.27 -5.60
C ARG A 3 -10.74 -13.97 -5.15
N ARG A 4 -9.87 -14.06 -4.14
CA ARG A 4 -9.05 -12.93 -3.64
C ARG A 4 -8.24 -12.23 -4.73
N GLN A 5 -7.73 -13.00 -5.71
CA GLN A 5 -6.91 -12.50 -6.80
C GLN A 5 -7.74 -11.75 -7.86
N ALA A 6 -9.03 -12.08 -8.01
CA ALA A 6 -9.96 -11.39 -8.90
C ALA A 6 -10.47 -10.09 -8.25
N ASP A 7 -10.69 -10.11 -6.94
CA ASP A 7 -11.18 -8.98 -6.17
C ASP A 7 -10.13 -7.86 -6.09
N SER A 8 -8.85 -8.21 -5.86
CA SER A 8 -7.72 -7.26 -5.87
C SER A 8 -7.56 -6.52 -7.22
N VAL A 9 -7.65 -7.21 -8.37
CA VAL A 9 -7.58 -6.56 -9.71
C VAL A 9 -8.69 -5.55 -9.91
N ARG A 10 -9.90 -5.90 -9.48
CA ARG A 10 -11.07 -5.03 -9.63
C ARG A 10 -10.93 -3.79 -8.75
N ALA A 11 -10.41 -3.94 -7.54
CA ALA A 11 -10.15 -2.83 -6.63
C ALA A 11 -9.11 -1.86 -7.21
N VAL A 12 -7.96 -2.36 -7.69
CA VAL A 12 -6.90 -1.52 -8.29
C VAL A 12 -7.40 -0.80 -9.55
N THR A 13 -8.09 -1.51 -10.44
CA THR A 13 -8.66 -0.92 -11.65
C THR A 13 -9.70 0.16 -11.32
N ALA A 14 -10.55 -0.08 -10.32
CA ALA A 14 -11.55 0.89 -9.89
C ALA A 14 -10.90 2.14 -9.27
N LEU A 15 -9.87 1.97 -8.45
CA LEU A 15 -9.10 3.06 -7.87
C LEU A 15 -8.47 3.94 -8.95
N LEU A 16 -7.76 3.35 -9.91
CA LEU A 16 -7.14 4.08 -11.02
C LEU A 16 -8.17 4.79 -11.90
N ALA A 17 -9.30 4.14 -12.18
CA ALA A 17 -10.40 4.77 -12.93
C ALA A 17 -10.98 5.98 -12.18
N MET A 18 -11.10 5.90 -10.84
CA MET A 18 -11.54 7.03 -10.01
C MET A 18 -10.51 8.16 -9.97
N LEU A 19 -9.21 7.86 -9.94
CA LEU A 19 -8.15 8.86 -10.04
C LEU A 19 -8.18 9.63 -11.37
N ARG A 20 -8.73 9.02 -12.44
CA ARG A 20 -8.96 9.71 -13.71
C ARG A 20 -10.22 10.59 -13.69
N ARG A 21 -11.19 10.27 -12.83
CA ARG A 21 -12.44 11.04 -12.58
C ARG A 21 -12.33 11.85 -11.29
N ARG A 22 -11.30 12.70 -11.26
CA ARG A 22 -10.77 13.37 -10.08
C ARG A 22 -11.79 14.04 -9.15
N GLU A 23 -12.73 14.80 -9.69
CA GLU A 23 -13.76 15.46 -8.88
C GLU A 23 -14.80 14.49 -8.32
N GLU A 24 -15.13 13.44 -9.08
CA GLU A 24 -16.09 12.43 -8.65
C GLU A 24 -15.50 11.56 -7.56
N CYS A 25 -14.20 11.25 -7.64
CA CYS A 25 -13.52 10.55 -6.57
C CYS A 25 -13.67 11.28 -5.22
N LEU A 26 -13.55 12.62 -5.20
CA LEU A 26 -13.67 13.40 -3.96
C LEU A 26 -15.08 13.46 -3.38
N ARG A 27 -16.11 13.07 -4.13
CA ARG A 27 -17.51 13.02 -3.65
C ARG A 27 -17.84 11.71 -2.94
N LEU A 28 -16.96 10.71 -3.02
CA LEU A 28 -17.14 9.42 -2.36
C LEU A 28 -16.67 9.50 -0.90
N ASP A 29 -17.46 8.92 -0.01
CA ASP A 29 -17.02 8.65 1.35
C ASP A 29 -16.24 7.34 1.37
N PHE A 30 -14.95 7.44 1.68
CA PHE A 30 -14.06 6.29 1.74
C PHE A 30 -13.97 5.67 3.13
N GLY A 31 -14.58 6.27 4.16
CA GLY A 31 -14.57 5.75 5.53
C GLY A 31 -13.15 5.41 6.00
N VAL A 32 -12.91 4.12 6.24
CA VAL A 32 -11.61 3.57 6.68
C VAL A 32 -10.50 3.66 5.61
N TYR A 33 -10.83 3.84 4.34
CA TYR A 33 -9.88 3.97 3.23
C TYR A 33 -9.49 5.44 2.98
N SER A 34 -9.15 6.17 4.04
CA SER A 34 -8.87 7.62 3.97
C SER A 34 -7.72 7.96 3.02
N LEU A 35 -6.75 7.06 2.82
CA LEU A 35 -5.63 7.25 1.89
C LEU A 35 -6.04 7.19 0.41
N VAL A 36 -7.14 6.51 0.06
CA VAL A 36 -7.73 6.62 -1.28
C VAL A 36 -8.21 8.05 -1.55
N ARG A 37 -8.80 8.70 -0.54
CA ARG A 37 -9.13 10.12 -0.63
C ARG A 37 -7.87 10.98 -0.79
N ALA A 38 -6.79 10.65 -0.10
CA ALA A 38 -5.51 11.35 -0.23
C ALA A 38 -4.94 11.25 -1.66
N LEU A 39 -5.01 10.08 -2.29
CA LEU A 39 -4.64 9.90 -3.70
C LEU A 39 -5.46 10.82 -4.63
N CYS A 40 -6.78 10.93 -4.40
CA CYS A 40 -7.64 11.80 -5.20
C CYS A 40 -7.40 13.30 -4.96
N LEU A 41 -7.12 13.69 -3.72
CA LEU A 41 -6.66 15.05 -3.40
C LEU A 41 -5.34 15.38 -4.10
N HIS A 42 -4.40 14.44 -4.08
CA HIS A 42 -3.12 14.60 -4.79
C HIS A 42 -3.34 14.75 -6.30
N ALA A 43 -4.17 13.89 -6.90
CA ALA A 43 -4.51 13.95 -8.32
C ALA A 43 -5.20 15.26 -8.74
N THR A 44 -5.92 15.93 -7.82
CA THR A 44 -6.56 17.25 -7.99
C THR A 44 -5.68 18.44 -7.63
N ARG A 45 -4.38 18.23 -7.39
CA ARG A 45 -3.43 19.28 -6.96
C ARG A 45 -3.79 19.92 -5.62
N ARG A 46 -4.35 19.14 -4.69
CA ARG A 46 -4.60 19.52 -3.29
C ARG A 46 -3.60 18.79 -2.38
N GLN A 47 -2.31 18.96 -2.67
CA GLN A 47 -1.24 18.17 -2.05
C GLN A 47 -1.14 18.37 -0.54
N GLN A 48 -1.35 19.59 -0.03
CA GLN A 48 -1.31 19.86 1.42
C GLN A 48 -2.38 19.08 2.19
N GLU A 49 -3.61 19.03 1.64
CA GLU A 49 -4.69 18.28 2.26
C GLU A 49 -4.45 16.76 2.17
N ALA A 50 -3.92 16.29 1.04
CA ALA A 50 -3.52 14.90 0.88
C ALA A 50 -2.45 14.50 1.91
N ALA A 51 -1.44 15.33 2.10
CA ALA A 51 -0.37 15.11 3.07
C ALA A 51 -0.89 15.09 4.52
N GLY A 52 -1.84 15.97 4.85
CA GLY A 52 -2.49 15.97 6.17
C GLY A 52 -3.23 14.66 6.49
N ILE A 53 -3.86 14.04 5.49
CA ILE A 53 -4.46 12.71 5.65
C ILE A 53 -3.39 11.66 5.91
N ALA A 54 -2.29 11.66 5.15
CA ALA A 54 -1.19 10.70 5.33
C ALA A 54 -0.54 10.82 6.73
N VAL A 55 -0.31 12.04 7.22
CA VAL A 55 0.18 12.27 8.59
C VAL A 55 -0.78 11.72 9.64
N THR A 56 -2.09 11.91 9.44
CA THR A 56 -3.12 11.38 10.36
C THR A 56 -3.15 9.85 10.35
N ALA A 57 -3.01 9.24 9.18
CA ALA A 57 -2.94 7.79 9.01
C ALA A 57 -1.68 7.19 9.67
N GLU A 58 -0.53 7.82 9.49
CA GLU A 58 0.72 7.41 10.13
C GLU A 58 0.61 7.51 11.66
N ALA A 59 0.03 8.58 12.19
CA ALA A 59 -0.20 8.70 13.63
C ALA A 59 -1.10 7.58 14.18
N ALA A 60 -2.13 7.17 13.43
CA ALA A 60 -2.99 6.05 13.82
C ALA A 60 -2.21 4.74 13.98
N LEU A 61 -1.33 4.42 13.01
CA LEU A 61 -0.46 3.23 13.02
C LEU A 61 0.54 3.23 14.20
N THR A 62 0.96 4.39 14.68
CA THR A 62 1.87 4.48 15.84
C THR A 62 1.15 4.36 17.19
N SER A 63 -0.16 4.58 17.20
CA SER A 63 -0.99 4.58 18.42
C SER A 63 -1.68 3.23 18.70
N SER A 64 -1.75 2.33 17.72
CA SER A 64 -2.35 1.00 17.85
C SER A 64 -1.41 0.03 18.59
N GLY A 65 -1.51 -0.01 19.92
CA GLY A 65 -0.96 -1.11 20.74
C GLY A 65 -1.85 -2.36 20.77
N ASN A 66 -2.71 -2.56 19.76
CA ASN A 66 -3.80 -3.54 19.81
C ASN A 66 -3.52 -4.72 18.86
N PRO A 67 -3.34 -5.96 19.38
CA PRO A 67 -3.02 -7.13 18.56
C PRO A 67 -4.15 -7.59 17.60
N ASP A 68 -5.38 -7.07 17.74
CA ASP A 68 -6.46 -7.30 16.76
C ASP A 68 -6.48 -6.27 15.60
N ALA A 69 -5.57 -5.28 15.61
CA ALA A 69 -5.45 -4.26 14.57
C ALA A 69 -4.70 -4.75 13.32
N ASP A 70 -4.06 -5.92 13.38
CA ASP A 70 -3.12 -6.43 12.38
C ASP A 70 -3.65 -6.38 10.93
N TYR A 71 -4.94 -6.65 10.69
CA TYR A 71 -5.51 -6.63 9.33
C TYR A 71 -5.77 -5.21 8.81
N LEU A 72 -6.30 -4.32 9.65
CA LEU A 72 -6.53 -2.92 9.24
C LEU A 72 -5.21 -2.18 9.11
N ASP A 73 -4.24 -2.50 9.96
CA ASP A 73 -2.88 -1.95 9.90
C ASP A 73 -2.13 -2.46 8.66
N ASP A 74 -2.29 -3.73 8.26
CA ASP A 74 -1.75 -4.25 6.99
C ASP A 74 -2.29 -3.47 5.77
N LEU A 75 -3.61 -3.30 5.68
CA LEU A 75 -4.22 -2.52 4.60
C LEU A 75 -3.75 -1.06 4.59
N LEU A 76 -3.70 -0.43 5.76
CA LEU A 76 -3.31 0.97 5.90
C LEU A 76 -1.83 1.18 5.51
N VAL A 77 -0.94 0.25 5.87
CA VAL A 77 0.48 0.30 5.49
C VAL A 77 0.66 0.11 3.99
N GLN A 78 -0.11 -0.76 3.35
CA GLN A 78 -0.07 -0.91 1.88
C GLN A 78 -0.57 0.36 1.18
N ASP A 79 -1.64 0.97 1.68
CA ASP A 79 -2.16 2.23 1.16
C ASP A 79 -1.17 3.39 1.37
N MET A 80 -0.40 3.40 2.46
CA MET A 80 0.67 4.37 2.69
C MET A 80 1.78 4.23 1.64
N ALA A 81 2.21 2.99 1.33
CA ALA A 81 3.20 2.75 0.28
C ALA A 81 2.71 3.28 -1.07
N ALA A 82 1.45 3.02 -1.43
CA ALA A 82 0.85 3.50 -2.67
C ALA A 82 0.70 5.02 -2.72
N TYR A 83 0.29 5.66 -1.61
CA TYR A 83 0.19 7.11 -1.51
C TYR A 83 1.55 7.79 -1.73
N HIS A 84 2.59 7.35 -1.01
CA HIS A 84 3.92 7.94 -1.13
C HIS A 84 4.54 7.69 -2.51
N ALA A 85 4.28 6.52 -3.11
CA ALA A 85 4.72 6.23 -4.47
C ALA A 85 4.07 7.18 -5.49
N TRP A 86 2.76 7.37 -5.40
CA TRP A 86 2.03 8.31 -6.27
C TRP A 86 2.43 9.76 -6.06
N ALA A 87 2.80 10.12 -4.83
CA ALA A 87 3.31 11.44 -4.47
C ALA A 87 4.81 11.65 -4.78
N GLU A 88 5.45 10.71 -5.49
CA GLU A 88 6.86 10.76 -5.88
C GLU A 88 7.85 10.78 -4.69
N HIS A 89 7.43 10.28 -3.52
CA HIS A 89 8.23 10.19 -2.31
C HIS A 89 8.87 8.79 -2.17
N ALA A 90 9.87 8.50 -3.00
CA ALA A 90 10.49 7.16 -3.09
C ALA A 90 10.99 6.61 -1.75
N ALA A 91 11.63 7.44 -0.92
CA ALA A 91 12.14 7.03 0.39
C ALA A 91 11.01 6.58 1.35
N ASP A 92 9.90 7.31 1.39
CA ASP A 92 8.75 6.95 2.21
C ASP A 92 8.02 5.73 1.65
N ALA A 93 7.85 5.66 0.32
CA ALA A 93 7.26 4.49 -0.34
C ALA A 93 8.06 3.22 -0.01
N THR A 94 9.39 3.31 -0.01
CA THR A 94 10.31 2.23 0.37
C THR A 94 10.17 1.85 1.84
N ARG A 95 10.05 2.83 2.74
CA ARG A 95 9.82 2.59 4.18
C ARG A 95 8.54 1.80 4.41
N TRP A 96 7.44 2.23 3.80
CA TRP A 96 6.14 1.60 3.98
C TRP A 96 6.03 0.25 3.28
N LEU A 97 6.69 0.06 2.13
CA LEU A 97 6.82 -1.25 1.49
C LEU A 97 7.47 -2.27 2.42
N ARG A 98 8.60 -1.93 3.04
CA ARG A 98 9.29 -2.81 4.00
C ARG A 98 8.41 -3.09 5.21
N ARG A 99 7.75 -2.06 5.76
CA ARG A 99 6.82 -2.22 6.90
C ARG A 99 5.65 -3.15 6.58
N SER A 100 5.11 -3.12 5.36
CA SER A 100 4.01 -4.01 4.95
C SER A 100 4.40 -5.48 5.08
N PHE A 101 5.65 -5.80 4.76
CA PHE A 101 6.16 -7.16 4.81
C PHE A 101 6.39 -7.66 6.25
N GLU A 102 6.73 -6.76 7.17
CA GLU A 102 6.85 -7.11 8.59
C GLU A 102 5.52 -7.57 9.18
N LEU A 103 4.42 -6.91 8.78
CA LEU A 103 3.06 -7.21 9.23
C LEU A 103 2.46 -8.43 8.51
N SER A 104 2.70 -8.55 7.20
CA SER A 104 2.06 -9.55 6.36
C SER A 104 3.06 -10.20 5.39
N PRO A 105 3.15 -11.55 5.33
CA PRO A 105 4.05 -12.22 4.39
C PRO A 105 3.74 -11.93 2.91
N THR A 106 2.55 -11.41 2.60
CA THR A 106 2.21 -10.96 1.24
C THR A 106 2.68 -9.54 0.95
N GLY A 107 2.90 -8.72 1.99
CA GLY A 107 3.20 -7.29 1.87
C GLY A 107 2.19 -6.57 0.97
N VAL A 108 2.68 -5.57 0.22
CA VAL A 108 1.93 -4.93 -0.86
C VAL A 108 1.60 -5.94 -1.97
N ASP A 109 0.32 -6.05 -2.34
CA ASP A 109 -0.12 -6.90 -3.45
C ASP A 109 0.71 -6.63 -4.72
N THR A 110 1.25 -7.69 -5.34
CA THR A 110 2.12 -7.57 -6.53
C THR A 110 1.45 -6.84 -7.69
N LYS A 111 0.13 -6.94 -7.83
CA LYS A 111 -0.62 -6.24 -8.87
C LYS A 111 -0.72 -4.75 -8.59
N LEU A 112 -0.76 -4.38 -7.31
CA LEU A 112 -0.70 -2.99 -6.87
C LEU A 112 0.70 -2.42 -7.14
N LEU A 113 1.77 -3.15 -6.84
CA LEU A 113 3.16 -2.77 -7.18
C LEU A 113 3.39 -2.62 -8.70
N GLN A 114 2.71 -3.40 -9.51
CA GLN A 114 2.77 -3.33 -10.98
C GLN A 114 1.85 -2.26 -11.58
N SER A 115 1.07 -1.57 -10.75
CA SER A 115 0.12 -0.55 -11.22
C SER A 115 0.78 0.80 -11.43
N GLU A 116 0.04 1.70 -12.08
CA GLU A 116 0.45 3.10 -12.31
C GLU A 116 0.71 3.88 -11.01
N LEU A 117 0.21 3.41 -9.86
CA LEU A 117 0.46 4.06 -8.57
C LEU A 117 1.95 4.09 -8.19
N PHE A 118 2.74 3.16 -8.72
CA PHE A 118 4.15 3.02 -8.42
C PHE A 118 5.07 3.42 -9.58
N ASP A 119 4.52 3.90 -10.70
CA ASP A 119 5.31 4.24 -11.89
C ASP A 119 6.40 5.26 -11.57
N ALA A 120 6.09 6.28 -10.75
CA ALA A 120 7.01 7.36 -10.43
C ALA A 120 8.24 6.95 -9.60
N VAL A 121 8.13 5.87 -8.83
CA VAL A 121 9.20 5.39 -7.93
C VAL A 121 9.81 4.06 -8.39
N ARG A 122 9.28 3.45 -9.45
CA ARG A 122 9.66 2.09 -9.88
C ARG A 122 11.15 1.95 -10.18
N ASP A 123 11.73 2.97 -10.81
CA ASP A 123 13.12 2.97 -11.24
C ASP A 123 14.07 3.58 -10.19
N ASP A 124 13.53 3.99 -9.03
CA ASP A 124 14.37 4.38 -7.89
C ASP A 124 15.12 3.14 -7.38
N PRO A 125 16.47 3.20 -7.26
CA PRO A 125 17.28 2.03 -6.94
C PRO A 125 16.98 1.46 -5.56
N ASP A 126 16.67 2.29 -4.57
CA ASP A 126 16.35 1.82 -3.21
C ASP A 126 14.97 1.16 -3.19
N PHE A 127 13.99 1.74 -3.87
CA PHE A 127 12.66 1.15 -4.01
C PHE A 127 12.72 -0.19 -4.75
N ALA A 128 13.40 -0.25 -5.89
CA ALA A 128 13.56 -1.46 -6.69
C ALA A 128 14.26 -2.58 -5.89
N SER A 129 15.31 -2.24 -5.14
CA SER A 129 15.99 -3.18 -4.24
C SER A 129 15.03 -3.70 -3.17
N ALA A 130 14.26 -2.81 -2.53
CA ALA A 130 13.32 -3.19 -1.48
C ALA A 130 12.20 -4.13 -1.98
N VAL A 131 11.72 -3.98 -3.22
CA VAL A 131 10.75 -4.90 -3.84
C VAL A 131 11.35 -6.31 -3.98
N ILE A 132 12.62 -6.42 -4.37
CA ILE A 132 13.32 -7.70 -4.50
C ILE A 132 13.56 -8.31 -3.11
N GLU A 133 14.12 -7.53 -2.17
CA GLU A 133 14.41 -7.94 -0.80
C GLU A 133 13.17 -8.51 -0.10
N THR A 134 12.07 -7.77 -0.12
CA THR A 134 10.81 -8.19 0.54
C THR A 134 10.25 -9.49 -0.07
N ARG A 135 10.37 -9.67 -1.40
CA ARG A 135 9.97 -10.90 -2.07
C ARG A 135 10.81 -12.11 -1.65
N GLU A 136 12.13 -11.96 -1.59
CA GLU A 136 13.04 -13.04 -1.18
C GLU A 136 12.83 -13.42 0.29
N GLN A 137 12.60 -12.43 1.15
CA GLN A 137 12.27 -12.66 2.56
C GLN A 137 10.92 -13.39 2.72
N ALA A 138 9.91 -13.05 1.91
CA ALA A 138 8.61 -13.73 1.90
C ALA A 138 8.75 -15.23 1.61
N ILE A 139 9.50 -15.55 0.55
CA ILE A 139 9.77 -16.92 0.13
C ILE A 139 10.49 -17.68 1.25
N SER A 140 11.53 -17.06 1.83
CA SER A 140 12.32 -17.66 2.91
C SER A 140 11.47 -17.97 4.14
N ARG A 141 10.59 -17.05 4.54
CA ARG A 141 9.68 -17.23 5.70
C ARG A 141 8.69 -18.37 5.47
N ILE A 142 8.10 -18.46 4.27
CA ILE A 142 7.19 -19.55 3.90
C ILE A 142 7.92 -20.91 3.90
N GLN A 143 9.15 -20.95 3.39
CA GLN A 143 9.96 -22.17 3.38
C GLN A 143 10.29 -22.65 4.81
N ALA A 144 10.69 -21.73 5.69
CA ALA A 144 10.97 -22.04 7.09
C ALA A 144 9.72 -22.59 7.82
N GLU A 145 8.56 -21.97 7.62
CA GLU A 145 7.32 -22.43 8.26
C GLU A 145 6.88 -23.80 7.73
N ARG A 146 7.03 -24.05 6.43
CA ARG A 146 6.77 -25.38 5.85
C ARG A 146 7.70 -26.46 6.39
N ALA A 147 8.96 -26.14 6.65
CA ALA A 147 9.90 -27.09 7.26
C ALA A 147 9.47 -27.41 8.70
N ARG A 148 9.06 -26.40 9.48
CA ARG A 148 8.57 -26.55 10.85
C ARG A 148 7.32 -27.42 10.94
N LEU A 149 6.36 -27.28 10.02
CA LEU A 149 5.12 -28.08 10.01
C LEU A 149 5.31 -29.53 9.55
N ARG A 150 6.47 -29.87 8.96
CA ARG A 150 6.79 -31.21 8.46
C ARG A 150 7.68 -32.03 9.40
N GLY A 151 8.34 -31.37 10.35
CA GLY A 151 9.14 -32.01 11.41
C GLY A 151 8.31 -32.24 12.66
#